data_AF-A0A537HXI2-F1
#
_entry.id   AF-A0A537HXI2-F1
#
_cell.length_a   1.000
_cell.length_b   1.000
_cell.length_c   1.000
_cell.angle_alpha   90.00
_cell.angle_beta   90.00
_cell.angle_gamma   90.00
#
_symmetry.space_group_name_H-M   'P 1'
#
loop_
_entity.id
_entity.type
_entity.pdbx_description
1 polymer ?
#
loop_
_entity_poly.entity_id
_entity_poly.type
_entity_poly.pdbx_seq_one_letter_code
_entity_poly.pdbx_strand_id
1 'polypeptide(L)'
;MVINTNIDIDSDDACLKFVKGEDRDGSRVEFLYYTEIREILEVNNILGDNGLLIQERNALRGDIKNKIGVRNNREEKMESLVYDTLAKYIIQMFYAGTEQIIFPSLRPLARHKDLYFKTA
;
A
#
# COMPACT_ATOMS: atom_id res chain seq x y z
N MET A 1 -7.07 3.19 -23.89
CA MET A 1 -6.96 1.72 -23.76
C MET A 1 -6.97 1.41 -22.28
N VAL A 2 -8.01 0.75 -21.78
CA VAL A 2 -8.12 0.38 -20.37
C VAL A 2 -7.74 -1.09 -20.27
N ILE A 3 -6.62 -1.40 -19.62
CA ILE A 3 -6.24 -2.77 -19.29
C ILE A 3 -6.90 -3.07 -17.95
N ASN A 4 -7.98 -3.86 -17.97
CA ASN A 4 -8.57 -4.40 -16.75
C ASN A 4 -7.91 -5.75 -16.46
N THR A 5 -7.01 -5.78 -15.48
CA THR A 5 -6.46 -7.02 -14.95
C THR A 5 -7.24 -7.39 -13.69
N ASN A 6 -8.00 -8.49 -13.75
CA ASN A 6 -8.54 -9.11 -12.53
C ASN A 6 -7.38 -9.86 -11.87
N ILE A 7 -6.89 -9.31 -10.76
CA ILE A 7 -5.86 -9.93 -9.95
C ILE A 7 -6.56 -10.65 -8.81
N ASP A 8 -6.34 -11.95 -8.69
CA ASP A 8 -6.73 -12.69 -7.49
C ASP A 8 -5.83 -12.24 -6.33
N ILE A 9 -6.43 -11.55 -5.35
CA ILE A 9 -5.70 -11.00 -4.20
C ILE A 9 -5.18 -12.10 -3.26
N ASP A 10 -5.75 -13.29 -3.36
CA ASP A 10 -5.35 -14.48 -2.60
C ASP A 10 -4.37 -15.35 -3.42
N SER A 11 -3.90 -14.86 -4.59
CA SER A 11 -2.86 -15.54 -5.37
C SER A 11 -1.53 -15.57 -4.61
N ASP A 12 -0.88 -16.73 -4.64
CA ASP A 12 0.48 -16.96 -4.14
C ASP A 12 1.56 -16.33 -5.03
N ASP A 13 1.17 -15.75 -6.18
CA ASP A 13 2.10 -15.07 -7.08
C ASP A 13 2.65 -13.76 -6.48
N ALA A 14 3.90 -13.46 -6.78
CA ALA A 14 4.52 -12.20 -6.39
C ALA A 14 3.95 -11.04 -7.22
N CYS A 15 3.43 -10.01 -6.55
CA CYS A 15 3.00 -8.76 -7.18
C CYS A 15 4.19 -7.90 -7.62
N LEU A 16 5.26 -7.89 -6.83
CA LEU A 16 6.46 -7.11 -7.12
C LEU A 16 7.71 -7.89 -6.71
N LYS A 17 8.74 -7.84 -7.54
CA LYS A 17 10.06 -8.41 -7.24
C LYS A 17 11.08 -7.27 -7.11
N PHE A 18 11.65 -7.11 -5.93
CA PHE A 18 12.80 -6.26 -5.68
C PHE A 18 14.08 -7.10 -5.79
N VAL A 19 15.07 -6.59 -6.51
CA VAL A 19 16.39 -7.22 -6.62
C VAL A 19 17.42 -6.24 -6.08
N LYS A 20 18.17 -6.65 -5.05
CA LYS A 20 19.27 -5.86 -4.50
C LYS A 20 20.61 -6.43 -4.97
N GLY A 21 21.26 -5.72 -5.88
CA GLY A 21 22.56 -6.06 -6.45
C GLY A 21 22.72 -5.44 -7.84
N GLU A 22 23.93 -5.46 -8.38
CA GLU A 22 24.23 -4.92 -9.72
C GLU A 22 23.76 -5.86 -10.85
N ASP A 23 23.56 -7.15 -10.55
CA ASP A 23 23.16 -8.17 -11.52
C ASP A 23 21.66 -8.52 -11.44
N ARG A 24 21.12 -9.04 -12.55
CA ARG A 24 19.70 -9.47 -12.68
C ARG A 24 19.24 -10.48 -11.63
N ASP A 25 20.18 -11.23 -11.06
CA ASP A 25 19.91 -12.24 -10.04
C ASP A 25 20.08 -11.69 -8.61
N GLY A 26 20.76 -10.56 -8.45
CA GLY A 26 21.01 -9.89 -7.16
C GLY A 26 21.70 -10.76 -6.11
N SER A 27 22.24 -10.12 -5.08
CA SER A 27 22.66 -10.83 -3.86
C SER A 27 21.45 -11.22 -2.99
N ARG A 28 20.31 -10.58 -3.22
CA ARG A 28 19.07 -10.78 -2.49
C ARG A 28 17.88 -10.41 -3.38
N VAL A 29 16.90 -11.32 -3.41
CA VAL A 29 15.63 -11.13 -4.08
C VAL A 29 14.55 -11.05 -3.01
N GLU A 30 13.73 -10.03 -3.08
CA GLU A 30 12.62 -9.81 -2.16
C GLU A 30 11.33 -9.69 -2.96
N PHE A 31 10.31 -10.40 -2.52
CA PHE A 31 9.03 -10.45 -3.20
C PHE A 31 7.99 -9.76 -2.32
N LEU A 32 7.20 -8.89 -2.93
CA LEU A 32 5.97 -8.39 -2.37
C LEU A 32 4.81 -9.15 -3.02
N TYR A 33 4.13 -9.98 -2.25
CA TYR A 33 2.99 -10.78 -2.69
C TYR A 33 1.70 -9.96 -2.70
N TYR A 34 0.70 -10.36 -3.49
CA TYR A 34 -0.60 -9.69 -3.50
C TYR A 34 -1.28 -9.70 -2.14
N THR A 35 -1.13 -10.82 -1.44
CA THR A 35 -1.57 -11.05 -0.08
C THR A 35 -1.02 -9.98 0.88
N GLU A 36 0.23 -9.54 0.68
CA GLU A 36 0.86 -8.49 1.49
C GLU A 36 0.34 -7.10 1.20
N ILE A 37 -0.08 -6.82 -0.04
CA ILE A 37 -0.69 -5.53 -0.38
C ILE A 37 -1.92 -5.32 0.49
N ARG A 38 -2.76 -6.35 0.60
CA ARG A 38 -3.93 -6.34 1.48
C ARG A 38 -3.51 -6.12 2.94
N GLU A 39 -2.58 -6.93 3.44
CA GLU A 39 -2.12 -6.82 4.84
C GLU A 39 -1.55 -5.42 5.14
N ILE A 40 -0.74 -4.84 4.23
CA ILE A 40 -0.18 -3.49 4.36
C ILE A 40 -1.30 -2.46 4.50
N LEU A 41 -2.31 -2.54 3.65
CA LEU A 41 -3.45 -1.62 3.68
C LEU A 41 -4.30 -1.81 4.94
N GLU A 42 -4.44 -3.03 5.45
CA GLU A 42 -5.16 -3.32 6.69
C GLU A 42 -4.40 -2.78 7.92
N VAL A 43 -3.11 -3.10 8.08
CA VAL A 43 -2.34 -2.65 9.26
C VAL A 43 -2.18 -1.13 9.32
N ASN A 44 -2.22 -0.46 8.15
CA ASN A 44 -2.20 1.00 8.01
C ASN A 44 -3.60 1.63 8.01
N ASN A 45 -4.65 0.88 8.39
CA ASN A 45 -6.02 1.35 8.56
C ASN A 45 -6.67 1.95 7.28
N ILE A 46 -6.19 1.53 6.10
CA ILE A 46 -6.78 1.91 4.81
C ILE A 46 -7.98 1.00 4.52
N LEU A 47 -7.78 -0.32 4.67
CA LEU A 47 -8.81 -1.36 4.57
C LEU A 47 -9.33 -1.81 5.94
N GLY A 48 -10.42 -2.58 5.95
CA GLY A 48 -11.09 -3.09 7.15
C GLY A 48 -12.41 -2.37 7.46
N ASP A 49 -13.23 -2.95 8.35
CA ASP A 49 -14.60 -2.50 8.64
C ASP A 49 -14.70 -1.04 9.11
N ASN A 50 -13.63 -0.52 9.72
CA ASN A 50 -13.50 0.87 10.16
C ASN A 50 -12.39 1.64 9.42
N GLY A 51 -11.86 1.09 8.33
CA GLY A 51 -10.77 1.68 7.56
C GLY A 51 -11.16 2.98 6.86
N LEU A 52 -10.17 3.79 6.53
CA LEU A 52 -10.36 5.11 5.90
C LEU A 52 -11.14 5.03 4.58
N LEU A 53 -10.98 3.95 3.81
CA LEU A 53 -11.74 3.76 2.57
C LEU A 53 -13.25 3.61 2.82
N ILE A 54 -13.65 2.86 3.85
CA ILE A 54 -15.07 2.69 4.18
C ILE A 54 -15.66 4.02 4.65
N GLN A 55 -14.90 4.79 5.44
CA GLN A 55 -15.34 6.11 5.90
C GLN A 55 -15.58 7.06 4.73
N GLU A 56 -14.64 7.16 3.79
CA GLU A 56 -14.80 8.02 2.60
C GLU A 56 -15.92 7.53 1.68
N ARG A 57 -16.05 6.21 1.47
CA ARG A 57 -17.16 5.62 0.71
C ARG A 57 -18.52 5.95 1.33
N ASN A 58 -18.64 5.84 2.65
CA ASN A 58 -19.88 6.14 3.36
C ASN A 58 -20.20 7.64 3.29
N ALA A 59 -19.19 8.50 3.42
CA ALA A 59 -19.35 9.94 3.27
C ALA A 59 -19.75 10.32 1.83
N LEU A 60 -19.15 9.69 0.82
CA LEU A 60 -19.53 9.89 -0.59
C LEU A 60 -20.99 9.52 -0.84
N ARG A 61 -21.49 8.41 -0.27
CA ARG A 61 -22.92 8.05 -0.33
C ARG A 61 -23.80 9.13 0.30
N GLY A 62 -23.36 9.71 1.42
CA GLY A 62 -24.04 10.84 2.07
C GLY A 62 -24.09 12.07 1.16
N ASP A 63 -22.98 12.44 0.54
CA ASP A 63 -22.89 13.59 -0.35
C ASP A 63 -23.78 13.44 -1.59
N ILE A 64 -23.83 12.24 -2.17
CA ILE A 64 -24.73 11.90 -3.28
C ILE A 64 -26.19 12.08 -2.87
N LYS A 65 -26.57 11.56 -1.69
CA LYS A 65 -27.93 11.70 -1.15
C LYS A 65 -28.30 13.17 -0.92
N ASN A 66 -27.34 13.98 -0.51
CA ASN A 66 -27.53 15.40 -0.17
C ASN A 66 -27.26 16.36 -1.35
N LYS A 67 -26.96 15.85 -2.56
CA LYS A 67 -26.60 16.64 -3.75
C LYS A 67 -25.43 17.62 -3.54
N ILE A 68 -24.45 17.23 -2.74
CA ILE A 68 -23.26 18.03 -2.46
C ILE A 68 -22.24 17.82 -3.59
N GLY A 69 -21.73 18.90 -4.18
CA GLY A 69 -20.87 18.89 -5.38
C GLY A 69 -19.42 18.41 -5.19
N VAL A 70 -19.13 17.57 -4.19
CA VAL A 70 -17.76 17.20 -3.78
C VAL A 70 -17.38 15.78 -4.24
N ARG A 71 -18.16 15.18 -5.16
CA ARG A 71 -18.03 13.78 -5.58
C ARG A 71 -16.62 13.42 -6.08
N ASN A 72 -16.08 14.17 -7.04
CA ASN A 72 -14.79 13.85 -7.66
C ASN A 72 -13.66 13.88 -6.63
N ASN A 73 -13.68 14.84 -5.71
CA ASN A 73 -12.65 14.97 -4.66
C ASN A 73 -12.60 13.76 -3.72
N ARG A 74 -13.73 13.07 -3.48
CA ARG A 74 -13.75 11.89 -2.60
C ARG A 74 -13.29 10.63 -3.30
N GLU A 75 -13.67 10.44 -4.56
CA GLU A 75 -13.17 9.33 -5.38
C GLU A 75 -11.64 9.42 -5.51
N GLU A 76 -11.10 10.60 -5.86
CA GLU A 76 -9.66 10.86 -5.91
C GLU A 76 -8.97 10.66 -4.55
N LYS A 77 -9.63 11.04 -3.45
CA LYS A 77 -9.08 10.84 -2.09
C LYS A 77 -8.98 9.36 -1.74
N MET A 78 -9.98 8.54 -2.09
CA MET A 78 -9.94 7.10 -1.88
C MET A 78 -8.78 6.46 -2.65
N GLU A 79 -8.59 6.83 -3.91
CA GLU A 79 -7.46 6.37 -4.72
C GLU A 79 -6.12 6.78 -4.10
N SER A 80 -5.99 8.06 -3.73
CA SER A 80 -4.77 8.61 -3.12
C SER A 80 -4.41 7.89 -1.82
N LEU A 81 -5.39 7.52 -0.98
CA LEU A 81 -5.13 6.78 0.25
C LEU A 81 -4.45 5.42 0.01
N VAL A 82 -4.89 4.69 -1.02
CA VAL A 82 -4.29 3.40 -1.40
C VAL A 82 -2.91 3.62 -2.00
N TYR A 83 -2.82 4.46 -3.02
CA TYR A 83 -1.57 4.67 -3.75
C TYR A 83 -0.48 5.26 -2.88
N ASP A 84 -0.79 6.26 -2.05
CA ASP A 84 0.20 6.88 -1.16
C ASP A 84 0.72 5.90 -0.12
N THR A 85 -0.15 5.06 0.43
CA THR A 85 0.25 4.08 1.46
C THR A 85 1.20 3.06 0.86
N LEU A 86 0.86 2.49 -0.28
CA LEU A 86 1.69 1.52 -0.97
C LEU A 86 3.01 2.14 -1.46
N ALA A 87 2.95 3.33 -2.06
CA ALA A 87 4.14 4.03 -2.54
C ALA A 87 5.12 4.33 -1.40
N LYS A 88 4.64 4.88 -0.28
CA LYS A 88 5.49 5.15 0.90
C LYS A 88 6.08 3.86 1.46
N TYR A 89 5.32 2.76 1.50
CA TYR A 89 5.80 1.48 1.99
C TYR A 89 6.92 0.92 1.11
N ILE A 90 6.72 0.96 -0.22
CA ILE A 90 7.72 0.53 -1.20
C ILE A 90 8.98 1.39 -1.12
N ILE A 91 8.84 2.72 -1.01
CA ILE A 91 9.98 3.63 -0.82
C ILE A 91 10.74 3.28 0.47
N GLN A 92 10.05 3.03 1.58
CA GLN A 92 10.70 2.61 2.82
C GLN A 92 11.51 1.31 2.64
N MET A 93 10.97 0.34 1.91
CA MET A 93 11.69 -0.91 1.60
C MET A 93 12.97 -0.64 0.77
N PHE A 94 12.90 0.26 -0.22
CA PHE A 94 14.09 0.64 -1.01
C PHE A 94 15.17 1.33 -0.17
N TYR A 95 14.77 2.14 0.81
CA TYR A 95 15.68 2.87 1.68
C TYR A 95 16.13 2.09 2.92
N ALA A 96 15.73 0.83 3.09
CA ALA A 96 16.15 0.01 4.22
C ALA A 96 17.67 -0.09 4.39
N GLY A 97 18.43 0.05 3.30
CA GLY A 97 19.90 0.07 3.33
C GLY A 97 20.52 1.30 3.98
N THR A 98 19.77 2.40 4.16
CA THR A 98 20.26 3.63 4.78
C THR A 98 20.04 3.68 6.29
N GLU A 99 19.39 2.66 6.87
CA GLU A 99 19.07 2.56 8.31
C GLU A 99 18.25 3.76 8.83
N GLN A 100 17.46 4.37 7.95
CA GLN A 100 16.57 5.48 8.26
C GLN A 100 15.11 5.11 8.04
N ILE A 101 14.24 5.55 8.95
CA ILE A 101 12.79 5.49 8.79
C ILE A 101 12.31 6.81 8.19
N ILE A 102 11.94 6.79 6.91
CA ILE A 102 11.47 7.97 6.15
C ILE A 102 10.03 8.31 6.51
N PHE A 103 9.21 7.28 6.78
CA PHE A 103 7.79 7.44 7.08
C PHE A 103 7.44 6.82 8.44
N PRO A 104 7.63 7.55 9.56
CA PRO A 104 7.40 7.03 10.91
C PRO A 104 5.96 6.63 11.20
N SER A 105 5.00 7.16 10.44
CA SER A 105 3.58 6.83 10.59
C SER A 105 3.19 5.50 9.96
N LEU A 106 4.03 4.93 9.08
CA LEU A 106 3.76 3.63 8.48
C LEU A 106 3.97 2.51 9.51
N ARG A 107 3.01 1.60 9.55
CA ARG A 107 3.09 0.38 10.35
C ARG A 107 3.60 -0.75 9.47
N PRO A 108 4.73 -1.39 9.83
CA PRO A 108 5.27 -2.50 9.07
C PRO A 108 4.50 -3.79 9.33
N LEU A 109 4.50 -4.69 8.35
CA LEU A 109 4.21 -6.09 8.59
C LEU A 109 5.26 -6.71 9.53
N ALA A 110 4.88 -7.73 10.29
CA ALA A 110 5.77 -8.37 11.26
C ALA A 110 7.08 -8.86 10.62
N ARG A 111 7.00 -9.52 9.45
CA ARG A 111 8.18 -9.96 8.68
C ARG A 111 9.02 -8.84 8.09
N HIS A 112 8.45 -7.64 7.93
CA HIS A 112 9.10 -6.49 7.32
C HIS A 112 9.79 -5.59 8.33
N LYS A 113 9.40 -5.68 9.61
CA LYS A 113 9.83 -4.78 10.67
C LYS A 113 11.35 -4.74 10.81
N ASP A 114 11.96 -5.88 11.05
CA ASP A 114 13.40 -5.96 11.37
C ASP A 114 14.30 -5.81 10.13
N LEU A 115 13.72 -5.95 8.94
CA LEU A 115 14.42 -5.86 7.66
C LEU A 115 14.39 -4.45 7.06
N TYR A 116 13.21 -3.82 7.06
CA TYR A 116 12.96 -2.59 6.30
C TYR A 116 12.62 -1.37 7.17
N PHE A 117 12.30 -1.59 8.45
CA PHE A 117 11.85 -0.55 9.39
C PHE A 117 12.70 -0.57 10.67
N LYS A 118 14.01 -0.83 10.53
CA LYS A 118 14.97 -0.78 11.63
C LYS A 118 15.71 0.56 11.68
N THR A 119 15.99 1.03 12.88
CA THR A 119 16.97 2.08 13.17
C THR A 119 18.17 1.46 13.87
N ALA A 120 19.36 2.03 13.69
CA ALA A 120 20.58 1.60 14.39
C ALA A 120 20.45 1.71 15.92
#